data_AF-A0A349JWT1-F1
#
_entry.id   AF-A0A349JWT1-F1
#
_cell.length_a   1.000
_cell.length_b   1.000
_cell.length_c   1.000
_cell.angle_alpha   90.00
_cell.angle_beta   90.00
_cell.angle_gamma   90.00
#
_symmetry.space_group_name_H-M   'P 1'
#
loop_
_entity.id
_entity.type
_entity.pdbx_description
1 polymer ?
#
loop_
_entity_poly.entity_id
_entity_poly.type
_entity_poly.pdbx_seq_one_letter_code
_entity_poly.pdbx_strand_id
1 'polypeptide(L)'
;EATRGIYIDFEALSGHEPSLVGYSVDESLVQVVTDDRLQSAADAKGLPVTPFGRLMSELHERAVTEDRRIVAFSQHELRVTEEWCGIDLGDRYADGRKIGKWWINRCEPCARPAEWSLAGFEKCLGIERPPHFGYQKAAKRLRDTLTQLGRRFEYDLLTPVAKAKWAKLLDYNAVDVESLVRLVRRAGDDLGLGEE
;
A
#
# COMPACT_ATOMS: atom_id res chain seq x y z
N GLU A 1 -3.91 4.48 19.23
CA GLU A 1 -4.47 4.33 17.86
C GLU A 1 -3.47 3.97 16.77
N ALA A 2 -2.41 4.77 16.52
CA ALA A 2 -1.50 4.55 15.38
C ALA A 2 -0.83 3.15 15.35
N THR A 3 -0.50 2.58 16.51
CA THR A 3 0.09 1.23 16.61
C THR A 3 -0.88 0.10 16.27
N ARG A 4 -2.20 0.34 16.35
CA ARG A 4 -3.24 -0.66 16.10
C ARG A 4 -3.82 -0.61 14.69
N GLY A 5 -3.36 0.32 13.85
CA GLY A 5 -3.86 0.50 12.48
C GLY A 5 -3.57 -0.68 11.56
N ILE A 6 -4.49 -0.91 10.61
CA ILE A 6 -4.32 -1.75 9.43
C ILE A 6 -3.96 -0.83 8.28
N TYR A 7 -2.70 -0.80 7.90
CA TYR A 7 -2.19 0.10 6.86
C TYR A 7 -2.29 -0.59 5.51
N ILE A 8 -2.81 0.08 4.48
CA ILE A 8 -3.03 -0.53 3.16
C ILE A 8 -2.50 0.36 2.03
N ASP A 9 -2.05 -0.28 0.96
CA ASP A 9 -1.70 0.33 -0.33
C ASP A 9 -2.00 -0.65 -1.47
N PHE A 10 -2.51 -0.12 -2.60
CA PHE A 10 -2.96 -0.93 -3.73
C PHE A 10 -2.15 -0.64 -5.00
N GLU A 11 -1.86 -1.69 -5.75
CA GLU A 11 -1.30 -1.58 -7.10
C GLU A 11 -2.28 -2.12 -8.13
N ALA A 12 -2.67 -1.24 -9.06
CA ALA A 12 -3.68 -1.53 -10.08
C ALA A 12 -3.26 -0.99 -11.46
N LEU A 13 -3.84 -1.59 -12.50
CA LEU A 13 -3.90 -0.94 -13.81
C LEU A 13 -5.10 0.02 -13.83
N SER A 14 -4.96 1.16 -14.53
CA SER A 14 -6.04 2.14 -14.63
C SER A 14 -7.34 1.51 -15.12
N GLY A 15 -8.43 1.67 -14.35
CA GLY A 15 -9.75 1.12 -14.68
C GLY A 15 -9.92 -0.38 -14.43
N HIS A 16 -8.99 -0.99 -13.69
CA HIS A 16 -9.07 -2.40 -13.29
C HIS A 16 -9.05 -2.53 -11.77
N GLU A 17 -9.62 -3.62 -11.28
CA GLU A 17 -9.47 -4.06 -9.90
C GLU A 17 -7.98 -4.16 -9.51
N PRO A 18 -7.60 -3.86 -8.25
CA PRO A 18 -6.24 -4.05 -7.77
C PRO A 18 -5.71 -5.44 -8.07
N SER A 19 -4.43 -5.53 -8.42
CA SER A 19 -3.73 -6.79 -8.70
C SER A 19 -2.78 -7.20 -7.57
N LEU A 20 -2.43 -6.26 -6.70
CA LEU A 20 -1.60 -6.46 -5.52
C LEU A 20 -2.09 -5.51 -4.43
N VAL A 21 -2.23 -6.06 -3.23
CA VAL A 21 -2.50 -5.31 -2.00
C VAL A 21 -1.34 -5.53 -1.04
N GLY A 22 -0.70 -4.45 -0.65
CA GLY A 22 0.22 -4.43 0.49
C GLY A 22 -0.55 -3.99 1.72
N TYR A 23 -0.35 -4.66 2.84
CA TYR A 23 -0.86 -4.19 4.10
C TYR A 23 0.07 -4.47 5.27
N SER A 24 -0.03 -3.67 6.34
CA SER A 24 0.68 -3.90 7.60
C SER A 24 -0.28 -3.91 8.76
N VAL A 25 -0.16 -4.93 9.61
CA VAL A 25 -0.84 -5.01 10.91
C VAL A 25 0.20 -5.42 11.95
N ASP A 26 0.22 -4.72 13.09
CA ASP A 26 1.16 -4.99 14.18
C ASP A 26 2.61 -5.07 13.66
N GLU A 27 2.98 -4.13 12.78
CA GLU A 27 4.32 -4.00 12.15
C GLU A 27 4.72 -5.12 11.20
N SER A 28 3.84 -6.08 10.96
CA SER A 28 4.08 -7.17 10.02
C SER A 28 3.56 -6.78 8.65
N LEU A 29 4.47 -6.56 7.69
CA LEU A 29 4.12 -6.34 6.28
C LEU A 29 3.68 -7.66 5.64
N VAL A 30 2.55 -7.62 4.94
CA VAL A 30 2.03 -8.69 4.12
C VAL A 30 1.71 -8.14 2.74
N GLN A 31 2.00 -8.91 1.69
CA GLN A 31 1.63 -8.59 0.33
C GLN A 31 0.81 -9.74 -0.25
N VAL A 32 -0.34 -9.42 -0.82
CA VAL A 32 -1.28 -10.40 -1.37
C VAL A 32 -1.57 -10.05 -2.81
N VAL A 33 -1.39 -11.03 -3.69
CA VAL A 33 -1.75 -10.88 -5.10
C VAL A 33 -3.24 -11.16 -5.25
N THR A 34 -3.95 -10.30 -5.97
CA THR A 34 -5.42 -10.37 -6.09
C THR A 34 -5.90 -10.67 -7.51
N ASP A 35 -4.97 -10.70 -8.47
CA ASP A 35 -5.20 -11.05 -9.87
C ASP A 35 -4.66 -12.46 -10.15
N ASP A 36 -5.54 -13.38 -10.49
CA ASP A 36 -5.23 -14.80 -10.75
C ASP A 36 -4.25 -15.01 -11.92
N ARG A 37 -4.20 -14.05 -12.86
CA ARG A 37 -3.24 -14.06 -13.98
C ARG A 37 -1.79 -13.90 -13.51
N LEU A 38 -1.59 -13.46 -12.26
CA LEU A 38 -0.27 -13.35 -11.61
C LEU A 38 0.08 -14.57 -10.73
N GLN A 39 -0.74 -15.62 -10.69
CA GLN A 39 -0.54 -16.79 -9.81
C GLN A 39 0.90 -17.31 -9.85
N SER A 40 1.43 -17.60 -11.04
CA SER A 40 2.79 -18.13 -11.17
C SER A 40 3.87 -17.16 -10.65
N ALA A 41 3.65 -15.84 -10.76
CA ALA A 41 4.56 -14.84 -10.21
C ALA A 41 4.45 -14.69 -8.68
N ALA A 42 3.26 -14.91 -8.14
CA ALA A 42 3.01 -14.99 -6.70
C ALA A 42 3.70 -16.21 -6.10
N ASP A 43 3.52 -17.39 -6.69
CA ASP A 43 4.13 -18.65 -6.26
C ASP A 43 5.66 -18.55 -6.21
N ALA A 44 6.28 -17.98 -7.25
CA ALA A 44 7.72 -17.77 -7.33
C ALA A 44 8.28 -16.81 -6.26
N LYS A 45 7.41 -16.07 -5.56
CA LYS A 45 7.74 -15.17 -4.45
C LYS A 45 7.16 -15.63 -3.12
N GLY A 46 6.48 -16.77 -3.08
CA GLY A 46 5.80 -17.27 -1.89
C GLY A 46 4.68 -16.35 -1.41
N LEU A 47 4.06 -15.60 -2.32
CA LEU A 47 2.97 -14.68 -1.97
C LEU A 47 1.62 -15.39 -2.09
N PRO A 48 0.68 -15.17 -1.15
CA PRO A 48 -0.67 -15.68 -1.27
C PRO A 48 -1.39 -15.00 -2.44
N VAL A 49 -2.30 -15.76 -3.06
CA VAL A 49 -3.26 -15.24 -4.04
C VAL A 49 -4.66 -15.33 -3.44
N THR A 50 -5.38 -14.21 -3.41
CA THR A 50 -6.73 -14.14 -2.82
C THR A 50 -7.53 -13.09 -3.59
N PRO A 51 -8.79 -13.37 -3.99
CA PRO A 51 -9.62 -12.37 -4.67
C PRO A 51 -9.72 -11.07 -3.86
N PHE A 52 -9.64 -9.92 -4.53
CA PHE A 52 -9.59 -8.61 -3.88
C PHE A 52 -10.76 -8.38 -2.92
N GLY A 53 -12.00 -8.65 -3.36
CA GLY A 53 -13.20 -8.54 -2.52
C GLY A 53 -13.15 -9.40 -1.25
N ARG A 54 -12.59 -10.62 -1.34
CA ARG A 54 -12.43 -11.49 -0.18
C ARG A 54 -11.41 -10.91 0.80
N LEU A 55 -10.24 -10.50 0.30
CA LEU A 55 -9.20 -9.90 1.14
C LEU A 55 -9.71 -8.65 1.85
N MET A 56 -10.39 -7.74 1.13
CA MET A 56 -10.91 -6.52 1.74
C MET A 56 -12.03 -6.79 2.75
N SER A 57 -12.87 -7.80 2.52
CA SER A 57 -13.86 -8.23 3.51
C SER A 57 -13.19 -8.75 4.79
N GLU A 58 -12.14 -9.56 4.68
CA GLU A 58 -11.39 -10.09 5.82
C GLU A 58 -10.70 -8.96 6.61
N LEU A 59 -10.08 -8.00 5.92
CA LEU A 59 -9.46 -6.83 6.55
C LEU A 59 -10.50 -5.92 7.23
N HIS A 60 -11.66 -5.71 6.60
CA HIS A 60 -12.73 -4.91 7.16
C HIS A 60 -13.36 -5.57 8.40
N GLU A 61 -13.67 -6.87 8.33
CA GLU A 61 -14.18 -7.64 9.47
C GLU A 61 -13.19 -7.61 10.64
N ARG A 62 -11.89 -7.74 10.35
CA ARG A 62 -10.83 -7.60 11.35
C ARG A 62 -10.82 -6.21 11.98
N ALA A 63 -10.96 -5.16 11.17
CA ALA A 63 -11.02 -3.78 11.65
C ALA A 63 -12.22 -3.54 12.58
N VAL A 64 -13.38 -4.11 12.25
CA VAL A 64 -14.59 -4.02 13.08
C VAL A 64 -14.43 -4.80 14.37
N THR A 65 -14.00 -6.05 14.29
CA THR A 65 -13.94 -6.99 15.43
C THR A 65 -12.86 -6.61 16.44
N GLU A 66 -11.70 -6.15 15.97
CA GLU A 66 -10.58 -5.78 16.81
C GLU A 66 -10.55 -4.27 17.14
N ASP A 67 -11.59 -3.53 16.76
CA ASP A 67 -11.69 -2.08 16.93
C ASP A 67 -10.45 -1.34 16.42
N ARG A 68 -10.09 -1.62 15.16
CA ARG A 68 -8.93 -1.02 14.48
C ARG A 68 -9.37 -0.02 13.42
N ARG A 69 -8.45 0.87 13.07
CA ARG A 69 -8.58 1.76 11.91
C ARG A 69 -7.92 1.16 10.69
N ILE A 70 -8.56 1.27 9.53
CA ILE A 70 -7.91 1.04 8.22
C ILE A 70 -7.34 2.37 7.75
N VAL A 71 -6.04 2.38 7.45
CA VAL A 71 -5.30 3.59 7.13
C VAL A 71 -4.71 3.44 5.73
N ALA A 72 -5.02 4.38 4.83
CA ALA A 72 -4.33 4.51 3.56
C ALA A 72 -3.81 5.94 3.38
N PHE A 73 -2.90 6.15 2.43
CA PHE A 73 -2.31 7.47 2.26
C PHE A 73 -3.33 8.52 1.81
N SER A 74 -4.32 8.16 0.99
CA SER A 74 -5.31 9.10 0.49
C SER A 74 -6.73 8.55 0.64
N GLN A 75 -7.72 9.15 -0.05
CA GLN A 75 -9.08 8.59 -0.13
C GLN A 75 -9.23 7.61 -1.32
N HIS A 76 -8.15 7.32 -2.05
CA HIS A 76 -8.21 6.48 -3.24
C HIS A 76 -8.59 5.05 -2.89
N GLU A 77 -7.95 4.46 -1.88
CA GLU A 77 -8.15 3.08 -1.46
C GLU A 77 -9.56 2.85 -0.90
N LEU A 78 -10.10 3.82 -0.16
CA LEU A 78 -11.51 3.85 0.25
C LEU A 78 -12.44 3.71 -0.97
N ARG A 79 -12.28 4.59 -1.97
CA ARG A 79 -13.14 4.60 -3.16
C ARG A 79 -13.00 3.33 -4.00
N VAL A 80 -11.77 2.82 -4.16
CA VAL A 80 -11.50 1.58 -4.90
C VAL A 80 -12.17 0.40 -4.21
N THR A 81 -12.13 0.35 -2.87
CA THR A 81 -12.79 -0.70 -2.09
C THR A 81 -14.31 -0.64 -2.23
N GLU A 82 -14.90 0.55 -2.17
CA GLU A 82 -16.34 0.74 -2.37
C GLU A 82 -16.75 0.35 -3.80
N GLU A 83 -16.00 0.81 -4.81
CA GLU A 83 -16.28 0.57 -6.24
C GLU A 83 -16.28 -0.92 -6.60
N TRP A 84 -15.25 -1.66 -6.18
CA TRP A 84 -15.04 -3.05 -6.61
C TRP A 84 -15.63 -4.08 -5.65
N CYS A 85 -15.73 -3.76 -4.36
CA CYS A 85 -16.19 -4.71 -3.34
C CYS A 85 -17.58 -4.37 -2.80
N GLY A 86 -18.08 -3.14 -2.98
CA GLY A 86 -19.30 -2.67 -2.32
C GLY A 86 -19.16 -2.56 -0.79
N ILE A 87 -17.91 -2.48 -0.29
CA ILE A 87 -17.62 -2.39 1.15
C ILE A 87 -17.35 -0.93 1.48
N ASP A 88 -18.15 -0.36 2.38
CA ASP A 88 -17.92 0.96 2.95
C ASP A 88 -16.98 0.85 4.16
N LEU A 89 -15.76 1.39 4.04
CA LEU A 89 -14.79 1.43 5.15
C LEU A 89 -14.98 2.65 6.05
N GLY A 90 -15.90 3.58 5.73
CA GLY A 90 -15.94 4.97 6.22
C GLY A 90 -15.73 5.13 7.71
N ASP A 91 -16.51 4.42 8.53
CA ASP A 91 -16.42 4.54 10.00
C ASP A 91 -15.11 4.02 10.60
N ARG A 92 -14.38 3.18 9.85
CA ARG A 92 -13.08 2.62 10.23
C ARG A 92 -11.91 3.25 9.47
N TYR A 93 -12.16 4.09 8.47
CA TYR A 93 -11.14 4.63 7.60
C TYR A 93 -10.42 5.86 8.18
N ALA A 94 -9.11 5.94 7.97
CA ALA A 94 -8.30 7.09 8.29
C ALA A 94 -7.39 7.50 7.13
N ASP A 95 -7.32 8.80 6.88
CA ASP A 95 -6.54 9.41 5.80
C ASP A 95 -5.14 9.80 6.30
N GLY A 96 -4.14 8.99 5.96
CA GLY A 96 -2.76 9.19 6.38
C GLY A 96 -2.16 10.51 5.92
N ARG A 97 -2.55 11.02 4.74
CA ARG A 97 -2.13 12.34 4.26
C ARG A 97 -2.69 13.45 5.12
N LYS A 98 -3.95 13.38 5.56
CA LYS A 98 -4.52 14.38 6.50
C LYS A 98 -3.80 14.35 7.84
N ILE A 99 -3.51 13.15 8.37
CA ILE A 99 -2.75 12.96 9.60
C ILE A 99 -1.36 13.62 9.46
N GLY A 100 -0.62 13.28 8.40
CA GLY A 100 0.70 13.85 8.13
C GLY A 100 0.68 15.38 7.97
N LYS A 101 -0.33 15.93 7.28
CA LYS A 101 -0.51 17.38 7.16
C LYS A 101 -0.72 18.04 8.51
N TRP A 102 -1.53 17.44 9.38
CA TRP A 102 -1.78 17.99 10.70
C TRP A 102 -0.52 17.98 11.56
N TRP A 103 0.19 16.84 11.58
CA TRP A 103 1.48 16.70 12.27
C TRP A 103 2.51 17.76 11.83
N ILE A 104 2.83 17.84 10.53
CA ILE A 104 3.83 18.79 10.04
C ILE A 104 3.45 20.23 10.37
N ASN A 105 2.17 20.60 10.20
CA ASN A 105 1.76 21.98 10.48
C ASN A 105 1.80 22.33 11.96
N ARG A 106 1.71 21.35 12.86
CA ARG A 106 1.70 21.55 14.30
C ARG A 106 3.08 21.45 14.93
N CYS A 107 3.87 20.46 14.52
CA CYS A 107 5.10 20.06 15.19
C CYS A 107 6.35 20.45 14.40
N GLU A 108 6.30 20.43 13.07
CA GLU A 108 7.47 20.69 12.20
C GLU A 108 7.16 21.66 11.05
N PRO A 109 6.65 22.88 11.32
CA PRO A 109 6.18 23.79 10.26
C PRO A 109 7.29 24.24 9.30
N CYS A 110 8.55 24.21 9.73
CA CYS A 110 9.71 24.52 8.90
C CYS A 110 10.12 23.37 7.96
N ALA A 111 9.67 22.14 8.23
CA ALA A 111 9.96 20.95 7.42
C ALA A 111 8.88 20.67 6.37
N ARG A 112 8.00 21.64 6.09
CA ARG A 112 6.83 21.45 5.23
C ARG A 112 7.25 21.01 3.82
N PRO A 113 6.72 19.90 3.29
CA PRO A 113 7.14 19.41 1.99
C PRO A 113 6.59 20.32 0.88
N ALA A 114 7.32 20.43 -0.22
CA ALA A 114 6.86 21.17 -1.40
C ALA A 114 5.58 20.56 -1.99
N GLU A 115 5.46 19.23 -1.91
CA GLU A 115 4.28 18.48 -2.33
C GLU A 115 3.78 17.62 -1.17
N TRP A 116 2.48 17.64 -0.91
CA TRP A 116 1.85 16.78 0.08
C TRP A 116 1.66 15.35 -0.47
N SER A 117 2.72 14.74 -0.98
CA SER A 117 2.77 13.35 -1.44
C SER A 117 3.49 12.49 -0.40
N LEU A 118 3.35 11.16 -0.47
CA LEU A 118 4.05 10.26 0.45
C LEU A 118 5.57 10.46 0.34
N ALA A 119 6.08 10.60 -0.88
CA ALA A 119 7.47 10.98 -1.17
C ALA A 119 7.88 12.35 -0.59
N GLY A 120 6.94 13.29 -0.45
CA GLY A 120 7.19 14.55 0.25
C GLY A 120 7.38 14.34 1.74
N PHE A 121 6.50 13.57 2.38
CA PHE A 121 6.58 13.27 3.81
C PHE A 121 7.82 12.44 4.18
N GLU A 122 8.20 11.49 3.36
CA GLU A 122 9.41 10.69 3.59
C GLU A 122 10.68 11.54 3.64
N LYS A 123 10.78 12.58 2.82
CA LYS A 123 11.90 13.54 2.90
C LYS A 123 11.93 14.23 4.25
N CYS A 124 10.76 14.60 4.79
CA CYS A 124 10.65 15.18 6.13
C CYS A 124 11.10 14.18 7.21
N LEU A 125 10.77 12.90 7.02
CA LEU A 125 11.12 11.80 7.93
C LEU A 125 12.55 11.27 7.77
N GLY A 126 13.34 11.81 6.82
CA GLY A 126 14.67 11.30 6.51
C GLY A 126 14.67 9.87 5.92
N ILE A 127 13.57 9.44 5.30
CA ILE A 127 13.46 8.13 4.65
C ILE A 127 14.08 8.22 3.26
N GLU A 128 15.12 7.41 3.02
CA GLU A 128 15.74 7.29 1.70
C GLU A 128 14.96 6.31 0.82
N ARG A 129 14.28 6.80 -0.23
CA ARG A 129 13.68 5.92 -1.25
C ARG A 129 14.76 5.31 -2.15
N PRO A 130 14.60 4.04 -2.56
CA PRO A 130 15.48 3.45 -3.56
C PRO A 130 15.48 4.26 -4.87
N PRO A 131 16.64 4.49 -5.53
CA PRO A 131 16.76 5.36 -6.71
C PRO A 131 15.87 4.96 -7.90
N HIS A 132 15.44 3.71 -7.94
CA HIS A 132 14.63 3.17 -9.02
C HIS A 132 13.13 3.46 -8.86
N PHE A 133 12.71 4.08 -7.76
CA PHE A 133 11.33 4.51 -7.51
C PHE A 133 10.99 5.75 -8.35
N GLY A 134 9.72 5.98 -8.65
CA GLY A 134 9.28 7.12 -9.46
C GLY A 134 7.92 6.94 -10.11
N TYR A 135 7.32 8.07 -10.47
CA TYR A 135 5.97 8.19 -11.01
C TYR A 135 5.73 7.27 -12.24
N GLN A 136 4.57 6.60 -12.28
CA GLN A 136 4.13 5.66 -13.33
C GLN A 136 4.97 4.38 -13.52
N LYS A 137 5.95 4.10 -12.66
CA LYS A 137 6.76 2.88 -12.79
C LYS A 137 6.01 1.64 -12.32
N ALA A 138 5.15 1.73 -11.30
CA ALA A 138 4.44 0.59 -10.73
C ALA A 138 3.43 -0.04 -11.72
N ALA A 139 2.45 0.74 -12.20
CA ALA A 139 1.51 0.28 -13.24
C ALA A 139 2.20 -0.23 -14.52
N LYS A 140 3.33 0.38 -14.92
CA LYS A 140 4.13 -0.12 -16.06
C LYS A 140 4.76 -1.49 -15.76
N ARG A 141 5.35 -1.66 -14.57
CA ARG A 141 5.93 -2.95 -14.13
C ARG A 141 4.85 -4.04 -14.09
N LEU A 142 3.69 -3.73 -13.51
CA LEU A 142 2.55 -4.63 -13.46
C LEU A 142 2.10 -5.06 -14.86
N ARG A 143 1.89 -4.09 -15.77
CA ARG A 143 1.50 -4.36 -17.17
C ARG A 143 2.52 -5.24 -17.89
N ASP A 144 3.82 -4.95 -17.71
CA ASP A 144 4.89 -5.70 -18.36
C ASP A 144 4.95 -7.16 -17.87
N THR A 145 4.74 -7.39 -16.57
CA THR A 145 4.67 -8.73 -15.98
C THR A 145 3.46 -9.49 -16.53
N LEU A 146 2.26 -8.91 -16.47
CA LEU A 146 1.03 -9.50 -17.02
C LEU A 146 1.16 -9.83 -18.51
N THR A 147 1.75 -8.91 -19.29
CA THR A 147 1.94 -9.12 -20.74
C THR A 147 2.83 -10.33 -21.03
N GLN A 148 3.89 -10.55 -20.24
CA GLN A 148 4.73 -11.72 -20.48
C GLN A 148 4.11 -13.01 -19.94
N LEU A 149 3.42 -12.98 -18.79
CA LEU A 149 2.69 -14.15 -18.29
C LEU A 149 1.57 -14.57 -19.25
N GLY A 150 0.85 -13.63 -19.86
CA GLY A 150 -0.14 -13.95 -20.90
C GLY A 150 0.46 -14.60 -22.15
N ARG A 151 1.78 -14.54 -22.36
CA ARG A 151 2.48 -15.18 -23.50
C ARG A 151 3.22 -16.46 -23.12
N ARG A 152 3.71 -16.54 -21.88
CA ARG A 152 4.63 -17.60 -21.43
C ARG A 152 4.03 -18.49 -20.34
N PHE A 153 2.91 -18.10 -19.75
CA PHE A 153 2.12 -18.76 -18.69
C PHE A 153 2.84 -18.96 -17.35
N GLU A 154 4.14 -19.26 -17.37
CA GLU A 154 4.94 -19.55 -16.19
C GLU A 154 5.96 -18.44 -15.90
N TYR A 155 6.10 -18.10 -14.61
CA TYR A 155 7.04 -17.09 -14.13
C TYR A 155 8.48 -17.45 -14.48
N ASP A 156 8.83 -18.74 -14.42
CA ASP A 156 10.20 -19.18 -14.69
C ASP A 156 10.64 -18.95 -16.13
N LEU A 157 9.68 -18.95 -17.05
CA LEU A 157 9.91 -18.66 -18.46
C LEU A 157 10.01 -17.15 -18.74
N LEU A 158 9.71 -16.28 -17.78
CA LEU A 158 9.83 -14.84 -17.98
C LEU A 158 11.26 -14.40 -18.23
N THR A 159 11.41 -13.36 -19.04
CA THR A 159 12.72 -12.71 -19.23
C THR A 159 13.26 -12.18 -17.89
N PRO A 160 14.59 -12.11 -17.70
CA PRO A 160 15.18 -11.52 -16.49
C PRO A 160 14.67 -10.11 -16.20
N VAL A 161 14.40 -9.32 -17.25
CA VAL A 161 13.85 -7.97 -17.14
C VAL A 161 12.44 -7.96 -16.57
N ALA A 162 11.56 -8.89 -16.96
CA ALA A 162 10.21 -8.98 -16.39
C ALA A 162 10.24 -9.45 -14.93
N LYS A 163 11.08 -10.45 -14.61
CA LYS A 163 11.31 -10.88 -13.21
C LYS A 163 11.78 -9.72 -12.34
N ALA A 164 12.70 -8.90 -12.86
CA ALA A 164 13.17 -7.70 -12.16
C ALA A 164 12.08 -6.62 -12.01
N LYS A 165 11.18 -6.47 -12.99
CA LYS A 165 10.05 -5.54 -12.90
C LYS A 165 9.05 -5.99 -11.82
N TRP A 166 8.76 -7.28 -11.75
CA TRP A 166 7.92 -7.86 -10.70
C TRP A 166 8.51 -7.61 -9.31
N ALA A 167 9.80 -7.94 -9.10
CA ALA A 167 10.46 -7.69 -7.82
C ALA A 167 10.43 -6.21 -7.41
N LYS A 168 10.64 -5.29 -8.37
CA LYS A 168 10.57 -3.84 -8.12
C LYS A 168 9.15 -3.32 -7.88
N LEU A 169 8.11 -4.03 -8.32
CA LEU A 169 6.73 -3.68 -7.98
C LEU A 169 6.45 -4.04 -6.53
N LEU A 170 6.85 -5.24 -6.10
CA LEU A 170 6.72 -5.68 -4.72
C LEU A 170 7.48 -4.78 -3.76
N ASP A 171 8.74 -4.45 -4.06
CA ASP A 171 9.56 -3.52 -3.28
C ASP A 171 8.92 -2.13 -3.18
N TYR A 172 8.33 -1.66 -4.28
CA TYR A 172 7.64 -0.36 -4.31
C TYR A 172 6.45 -0.32 -3.35
N ASN A 173 5.55 -1.30 -3.46
CA ASN A 173 4.36 -1.38 -2.60
C ASN A 173 4.74 -1.60 -1.12
N ALA A 174 5.76 -2.43 -0.85
CA ALA A 174 6.28 -2.64 0.51
C ALA A 174 6.74 -1.32 1.17
N VAL A 175 7.56 -0.55 0.46
CA VAL A 175 8.08 0.73 0.95
C VAL A 175 6.96 1.76 1.12
N ASP A 176 5.96 1.81 0.22
CA ASP A 176 4.83 2.75 0.36
C ASP A 176 4.01 2.42 1.63
N VAL A 177 3.73 1.13 1.93
CA VAL A 177 3.07 0.72 3.18
C VAL A 177 3.92 1.06 4.40
N GLU A 178 5.20 0.70 4.41
CA GLU A 178 6.09 0.96 5.54
C GLU A 178 6.26 2.47 5.80
N SER A 179 6.33 3.27 4.74
CA SER A 179 6.45 4.72 4.85
C SER A 179 5.17 5.35 5.41
N LEU A 180 4.01 4.82 5.05
CA LEU A 180 2.74 5.22 5.65
C LEU A 180 2.68 4.88 7.15
N VAL A 181 3.10 3.66 7.54
CA VAL A 181 3.20 3.27 8.96
C VAL A 181 4.08 4.25 9.72
N ARG A 182 5.29 4.53 9.22
CA ARG A 182 6.24 5.45 9.85
C ARG A 182 5.67 6.86 9.98
N LEU A 183 5.02 7.37 8.93
CA LEU A 183 4.38 8.69 8.94
C LEU A 183 3.32 8.80 10.05
N VAL A 184 2.39 7.84 10.11
CA VAL A 184 1.28 7.90 11.05
C VAL A 184 1.74 7.66 12.49
N ARG A 185 2.74 6.80 12.70
CA ARG A 185 3.33 6.59 14.03
C ARG A 185 4.08 7.83 14.50
N ARG A 186 4.96 8.39 13.68
CA ARG A 186 5.68 9.62 14.01
C ARG A 186 4.70 10.75 14.34
N ALA A 187 3.63 10.88 13.55
CA ALA A 187 2.56 11.83 13.84
C ALA A 187 1.88 11.54 15.18
N GLY A 188 1.51 10.29 15.45
CA GLY A 188 0.88 9.89 16.71
C GLY A 188 1.76 10.19 17.94
N ASP A 189 3.05 9.88 17.86
CA ASP A 189 4.02 10.09 18.94
C ASP A 189 4.20 11.60 19.21
N ASP A 190 4.47 12.39 18.17
CA ASP A 190 4.73 13.84 18.32
C ASP A 190 3.48 14.65 18.70
N LEU A 191 2.28 14.13 18.39
CA LEU A 191 1.01 14.75 18.76
C LEU A 191 0.50 14.28 20.13
N GLY A 192 1.19 13.34 20.79
CA GLY A 192 0.79 12.80 22.08
C GLY A 192 -0.46 11.92 22.03
N LEU A 193 -0.74 11.29 20.89
CA LEU A 193 -1.90 10.39 20.70
C LEU A 193 -1.59 8.92 21.00
N GLY A 194 -0.43 8.65 21.63
CA GLY A 194 0.08 7.32 21.96
C GLY A 194 -0.05 6.93 23.43
N GLU A 195 -0.49 7.83 24.31
CA GLU A 195 -0.66 7.57 25.74
C GLU A 195 -2.13 7.72 26.16
N GLU A 196 -2.93 6.67 25.89
CA GLU A 196 -4.11 6.29 26.69
C GLU A 196 -4.19 4.77 26.77
#